data_AF-A0A7C3TV12-F1
#
_entry.id   AF-A0A7C3TV12-F1
#
_cell.length_a   1.000
_cell.length_b   1.000
_cell.length_c   1.000
_cell.angle_alpha   90.00
_cell.angle_beta   90.00
_cell.angle_gamma   90.00
#
_symmetry.space_group_name_H-M   'P 1'
#
loop_
_entity.id
_entity.type
_entity.pdbx_description
1 polymer ?
#
loop_
_entity_poly.entity_id
_entity_poly.type
_entity_poly.pdbx_seq_one_letter_code
_entity_poly.pdbx_strand_id
1 'polypeptide(L)'
;ELKKKLEKIATVEVKEEEIVINLPSPVLFDLGKAELKETARTVLNEVAQSLKSINNDIVVEGHTDNLPIYSGRYKSNWELSAARAFAVRDYFITYEGINEKRISCVGYGEYRPIAPNDTEENRAKNRRIEIKIIK
;
A
#
# COMPACT_ATOMS: atom_id res chain seq x y z
N GLU A 1 -0.90 19.25 -9.57
CA GLU A 1 -2.20 18.68 -9.99
C GLU A 1 -2.43 17.28 -9.43
N LEU A 2 -1.48 16.37 -9.63
CA LEU A 2 -1.45 14.99 -9.12
C LEU A 2 -1.84 14.84 -7.63
N LYS A 3 -1.20 15.60 -6.73
CA LYS A 3 -1.49 15.59 -5.28
C LYS A 3 -2.97 15.81 -4.96
N LYS A 4 -3.57 16.87 -5.53
CA LYS A 4 -4.98 17.24 -5.28
C LYS A 4 -5.98 16.16 -5.74
N LYS A 5 -5.63 15.38 -6.77
CA LYS A 5 -6.48 14.29 -7.27
C LYS A 5 -6.47 13.12 -6.28
N LEU A 6 -5.29 12.75 -5.80
CA LEU A 6 -5.07 11.60 -4.92
C LEU A 6 -5.52 11.86 -3.48
N GLU A 7 -5.45 13.10 -2.99
CA GLU A 7 -5.91 13.50 -1.65
C GLU A 7 -7.40 13.21 -1.38
N LYS A 8 -8.21 12.98 -2.42
CA LYS A 8 -9.63 12.63 -2.29
C LYS A 8 -9.87 11.18 -1.85
N ILE A 9 -8.88 10.30 -2.07
CA ILE A 9 -9.01 8.84 -1.88
C ILE A 9 -7.88 8.25 -1.03
N ALA A 10 -6.83 9.02 -0.76
CA ALA A 10 -5.62 8.60 -0.07
C ALA A 10 -4.99 9.79 0.66
N THR A 11 -4.16 9.52 1.66
CA THR A 11 -3.27 10.56 2.21
C THR A 11 -2.03 10.65 1.34
N VAL A 12 -1.64 11.88 0.94
CA VAL A 12 -0.48 12.11 0.07
C VAL A 12 0.54 12.99 0.79
N GLU A 13 1.74 12.45 0.97
CA GLU A 13 2.88 13.17 1.53
C GLU A 13 3.91 13.43 0.44
N VAL A 14 4.41 14.66 0.34
CA VAL A 14 5.49 15.01 -0.57
C VAL A 14 6.72 15.26 0.27
N LYS A 15 7.74 14.41 0.12
CA LYS A 15 9.04 14.53 0.77
C LYS A 15 10.06 15.06 -0.23
N GLU A 16 11.30 15.23 0.20
CA GLU A 16 12.37 15.78 -0.63
C GLU A 16 12.68 14.86 -1.83
N GLU A 17 12.87 13.56 -1.59
CA GLU A 17 13.27 12.56 -2.60
C GLU A 17 12.12 11.68 -3.10
N GLU A 18 10.97 11.69 -2.42
CA GLU A 18 9.86 10.80 -2.75
C GLU A 18 8.49 11.48 -2.61
N ILE A 19 7.48 10.95 -3.30
CA ILE A 19 6.07 11.20 -3.03
C ILE A 19 5.47 9.90 -2.48
N VAL A 20 4.82 9.96 -1.32
CA VAL A 20 4.23 8.81 -0.64
C VAL A 20 2.71 8.92 -0.69
N ILE A 21 2.07 7.91 -1.27
CA ILE A 21 0.62 7.74 -1.25
C ILE A 21 0.30 6.65 -0.21
N ASN A 22 -0.45 7.01 0.83
CA ASN A 22 -0.83 6.10 1.89
C ASN A 22 -2.30 5.66 1.72
N LEU A 23 -2.49 4.35 1.63
CA LEU A 23 -3.78 3.69 1.49
C LEU A 23 -4.03 2.81 2.72
N PRO A 24 -5.08 3.08 3.52
CA PRO A 24 -5.45 2.22 4.63
C PRO A 24 -5.78 0.79 4.15
N SER A 25 -5.22 -0.23 4.81
CA SER A 25 -5.41 -1.63 4.45
C SER A 25 -6.90 -2.05 4.34
N PRO A 26 -7.83 -1.60 5.20
CA PRO A 26 -9.25 -1.99 5.10
C PRO A 26 -9.98 -1.54 3.82
N VAL A 27 -9.45 -0.51 3.15
CA VAL A 27 -9.95 -0.07 1.83
C VAL A 27 -9.60 -1.10 0.77
N LEU A 28 -8.43 -1.73 0.90
CA LEU A 28 -7.86 -2.63 -0.09
C LEU A 28 -8.15 -4.11 0.16
N PHE A 29 -8.17 -4.53 1.42
CA PHE A 29 -8.19 -5.94 1.83
C PHE A 29 -9.17 -6.17 2.98
N ASP A 30 -9.65 -7.41 3.09
CA ASP A 30 -10.28 -7.87 4.31
C ASP A 30 -9.23 -8.18 5.40
N LEU A 31 -9.69 -8.32 6.64
CA LEU A 31 -8.84 -8.68 7.78
C LEU A 31 -8.14 -10.01 7.52
N GLY A 32 -6.82 -10.05 7.74
CA GLY A 32 -5.97 -11.24 7.55
C GLY A 32 -5.80 -11.73 6.11
N LYS A 33 -6.39 -11.04 5.12
CA LYS A 33 -6.31 -11.40 3.70
C LYS A 33 -5.36 -10.50 2.92
N ALA A 34 -4.87 -11.01 1.79
CA ALA A 34 -4.09 -10.23 0.82
C ALA A 34 -4.74 -10.19 -0.56
N GLU A 35 -5.89 -10.83 -0.72
CA GLU A 35 -6.73 -10.71 -1.91
C GLU A 35 -7.37 -9.32 -1.93
N LEU A 36 -7.16 -8.59 -3.03
CA LEU A 36 -7.75 -7.27 -3.22
C LEU A 36 -9.28 -7.38 -3.27
N LYS A 37 -9.95 -6.48 -2.55
CA LYS A 37 -11.41 -6.31 -2.63
C LYS A 37 -11.78 -5.77 -4.00
N GLU A 38 -12.98 -6.11 -4.49
CA GLU A 38 -13.47 -5.54 -5.74
C GLU A 38 -13.58 -4.01 -5.66
N THR A 39 -13.98 -3.48 -4.50
CA THR A 39 -14.03 -2.04 -4.23
C THR A 39 -12.65 -1.36 -4.24
N ALA A 40 -11.57 -2.13 -4.02
CA ALA A 40 -10.20 -1.60 -4.03
C ALA A 40 -9.77 -1.21 -5.45
N ARG A 41 -10.30 -1.88 -6.48
CA ARG A 41 -9.96 -1.64 -7.88
C ARG A 41 -10.19 -0.20 -8.27
N THR A 42 -11.31 0.41 -7.87
CA THR A 42 -11.61 1.81 -8.18
C THR A 42 -10.51 2.75 -7.68
N VAL A 43 -10.07 2.59 -6.43
CA VAL A 43 -9.02 3.42 -5.82
C VAL A 43 -7.67 3.16 -6.50
N LEU A 44 -7.32 1.90 -6.73
CA LEU A 44 -6.07 1.54 -7.40
C LEU A 44 -6.03 2.02 -8.85
N ASN A 45 -7.15 2.02 -9.58
CA ASN A 45 -7.22 2.55 -10.93
C ASN A 45 -6.90 4.04 -10.96
N GLU A 46 -7.47 4.81 -10.03
CA GLU A 46 -7.17 6.25 -9.92
C GLU A 46 -5.69 6.51 -9.65
N VAL A 47 -5.08 5.74 -8.75
CA VAL A 47 -3.65 5.79 -8.48
C VAL A 47 -2.84 5.40 -9.73
N ALA A 48 -3.23 4.35 -10.44
CA ALA A 48 -2.53 3.88 -11.62
C ALA A 48 -2.53 4.90 -12.77
N GLN A 49 -3.66 5.58 -13.02
CA GLN A 49 -3.72 6.66 -14.02
C GLN A 49 -2.72 7.76 -13.73
N SER A 50 -2.57 8.09 -12.45
CA SER A 50 -1.58 9.03 -11.96
C SER A 50 -0.14 8.52 -12.16
N LEU A 51 0.14 7.25 -11.89
CA LEU A 51 1.46 6.63 -12.09
C LEU A 51 1.83 6.46 -13.57
N LYS A 52 0.86 6.35 -14.48
CA LYS A 52 1.08 6.26 -15.93
C LYS A 52 1.60 7.56 -16.55
N SER A 53 1.27 8.71 -15.96
CA SER A 53 1.73 10.02 -16.43
C SER A 53 3.19 10.34 -16.08
N ILE A 54 3.88 9.45 -15.37
CA ILE A 54 5.26 9.64 -14.90
C ILE A 54 6.11 8.40 -15.21
N ASN A 55 7.43 8.60 -15.33
CA ASN A 55 8.40 7.53 -15.63
C ASN A 55 9.26 7.11 -14.43
N ASN A 56 8.98 7.66 -13.25
CA ASN A 56 9.67 7.39 -12.01
C ASN A 56 9.54 5.92 -11.56
N ASP A 57 10.50 5.51 -10.72
CA ASP A 57 10.48 4.23 -10.03
C ASP A 57 9.46 4.26 -8.87
N ILE A 58 8.86 3.10 -8.62
CA ILE A 58 7.76 2.91 -7.70
C ILE A 58 8.12 1.79 -6.72
N VAL A 59 7.89 2.05 -5.43
CA VAL A 59 8.02 1.05 -4.36
C VAL A 59 6.69 0.92 -3.64
N VAL A 60 6.14 -0.29 -3.64
CA VAL A 60 4.94 -0.63 -2.87
C VAL A 60 5.36 -1.26 -1.55
N GLU A 61 5.04 -0.61 -0.44
CA GLU A 61 5.39 -1.06 0.90
C GLU A 61 4.14 -1.53 1.66
N GLY A 62 4.20 -2.73 2.22
CA GLY A 62 3.16 -3.27 3.09
C GLY A 62 3.51 -3.12 4.56
N HIS A 63 2.53 -2.70 5.37
CA HIS A 63 2.69 -2.51 6.81
C HIS A 63 1.50 -3.08 7.59
N THR A 64 1.75 -3.59 8.79
CA THR A 64 0.73 -4.06 9.73
C THR A 64 0.80 -3.27 11.04
N ASP A 65 -0.18 -3.48 11.92
CA ASP A 65 -0.01 -3.18 13.33
C ASP A 65 0.80 -4.29 14.03
N ASN A 66 0.97 -4.17 15.35
CA ASN A 66 1.67 -5.15 16.16
C ASN A 66 0.80 -6.33 16.65
N LEU A 67 -0.43 -6.47 16.15
CA LEU A 67 -1.26 -7.59 16.56
C LEU A 67 -0.75 -8.85 15.85
N PRO A 68 -0.36 -9.88 16.61
CA PRO A 68 0.15 -11.11 16.02
C PRO A 68 -0.93 -11.84 15.22
N ILE A 69 -0.53 -12.39 14.08
CA ILE A 69 -1.38 -13.25 13.25
C ILE A 69 -1.24 -14.67 13.76
N TYR A 70 -2.31 -15.18 14.38
CA TYR A 70 -2.35 -16.53 14.93
C TYR A 70 -3.13 -17.53 14.06
N SER A 71 -3.80 -17.07 13.01
CA SER A 71 -4.67 -17.90 12.18
C SER A 71 -4.71 -17.43 10.73
N GLY A 72 -5.08 -18.36 9.84
CA GLY A 72 -5.19 -18.11 8.40
C GLY A 72 -3.99 -18.58 7.60
N ARG A 73 -3.86 -18.01 6.39
CA ARG A 73 -2.85 -18.43 5.40
C ARG A 73 -1.43 -17.96 5.73
N TYR A 74 -1.30 -16.81 6.38
CA TYR A 74 -0.02 -16.16 6.66
C TYR A 74 0.42 -16.47 8.09
N LYS A 75 1.70 -16.80 8.27
CA LYS A 75 2.27 -17.20 9.56
C LYS A 75 2.83 -16.03 10.36
N SER A 76 2.94 -14.85 9.76
CA SER A 76 3.47 -13.65 10.41
C SER A 76 3.02 -12.36 9.72
N ASN A 77 3.15 -11.25 10.44
CA ASN A 77 2.95 -9.90 9.91
C ASN A 77 3.89 -9.58 8.73
N TRP A 78 5.09 -10.16 8.70
CA TRP A 78 6.00 -10.09 7.57
C TRP A 78 5.40 -10.71 6.31
N GLU A 79 4.89 -11.95 6.41
CA GLU A 79 4.29 -12.64 5.28
C GLU A 79 3.04 -11.92 4.77
N LEU A 80 2.14 -11.49 5.66
CA LEU A 80 0.92 -10.79 5.28
C LEU A 80 1.22 -9.46 4.58
N SER A 81 2.12 -8.65 5.15
CA SER A 81 2.47 -7.35 4.56
C SER A 81 3.14 -7.51 3.20
N ALA A 82 4.07 -8.47 3.06
CA ALA A 82 4.73 -8.74 1.78
C ALA A 82 3.74 -9.22 0.72
N ALA A 83 2.81 -10.13 1.09
CA ALA A 83 1.78 -10.61 0.19
C ALA A 83 0.84 -9.49 -0.28
N ARG A 84 0.45 -8.57 0.62
CA ARG A 84 -0.39 -7.42 0.27
C ARG A 84 0.33 -6.44 -0.65
N ALA A 85 1.60 -6.13 -0.37
CA ALA A 85 2.41 -5.29 -1.23
C ALA A 85 2.56 -5.91 -2.63
N PHE A 86 2.78 -7.22 -2.69
CA PHE A 86 2.83 -7.96 -3.94
C PHE A 86 1.50 -7.91 -4.69
N ALA A 87 0.36 -8.10 -4.02
CA ALA A 87 -0.96 -8.05 -4.67
C ALA A 87 -1.25 -6.68 -5.33
N VAL A 88 -0.85 -5.58 -4.69
CA VAL A 88 -0.99 -4.23 -5.27
C VAL A 88 -0.04 -4.04 -6.45
N ARG A 89 1.23 -4.47 -6.33
CA ARG A 89 2.18 -4.45 -7.44
C ARG A 89 1.66 -5.24 -8.64
N ASP A 90 1.23 -6.47 -8.40
CA ASP A 90 0.71 -7.38 -9.42
C ASP A 90 -0.52 -6.79 -10.10
N TYR A 91 -1.41 -6.15 -9.33
CA TYR A 91 -2.54 -5.42 -9.89
C TYR A 91 -2.12 -4.34 -10.88
N PHE A 92 -1.14 -3.50 -10.50
CA PHE A 92 -0.66 -2.43 -11.36
C PHE A 92 0.01 -2.92 -12.64
N ILE A 93 0.69 -4.06 -12.60
CA ILE A 93 1.30 -4.66 -13.79
C ILE A 93 0.22 -5.29 -14.66
N THR A 94 -0.56 -6.20 -14.09
CA THR A 94 -1.45 -7.10 -14.84
C THR A 94 -2.67 -6.39 -15.41
N TYR A 95 -3.28 -5.46 -14.66
CA TYR A 95 -4.52 -4.80 -15.07
C TYR A 95 -4.30 -3.38 -15.58
N GLU A 96 -3.26 -2.71 -15.08
CA GLU A 96 -3.00 -1.32 -15.44
C GLU A 96 -1.82 -1.17 -16.42
N GLY A 97 -0.98 -2.18 -16.63
CA GLY A 97 0.11 -2.09 -17.60
C GLY A 97 1.25 -1.16 -17.16
N ILE A 98 1.45 -0.99 -15.85
CA ILE A 98 2.67 -0.37 -15.33
C ILE A 98 3.85 -1.29 -15.66
N ASN A 99 4.91 -0.71 -16.24
CA ASN A 99 6.13 -1.45 -16.59
C ASN A 99 6.72 -2.13 -15.35
N GLU A 100 6.85 -3.46 -15.41
CA GLU A 100 7.34 -4.30 -14.30
C GLU A 100 8.74 -3.89 -13.79
N LYS A 101 9.56 -3.28 -14.65
CA LYS A 101 10.91 -2.83 -14.31
C LYS A 101 10.91 -1.59 -13.42
N ARG A 102 9.82 -0.83 -13.40
CA ARG A 102 9.67 0.40 -12.61
C ARG A 102 9.04 0.17 -11.26
N ILE A 103 8.57 -1.04 -10.96
CA ILE A 103 7.79 -1.30 -9.74
C ILE A 103 8.33 -2.48 -8.94
N SER A 104 8.69 -2.18 -7.70
CA SER A 104 9.11 -3.15 -6.69
C SER A 104 8.11 -3.19 -5.54
N CYS A 105 8.17 -4.25 -4.72
CA CYS A 105 7.35 -4.36 -3.53
C CYS A 105 8.13 -4.96 -2.36
N VAL A 106 7.79 -4.54 -1.14
CA VAL A 106 8.41 -5.00 0.11
C VAL A 106 7.39 -5.02 1.24
N GLY A 107 7.46 -6.00 2.12
CA GLY A 107 6.69 -6.04 3.36
C GLY A 107 7.57 -5.70 4.56
N TYR A 108 7.10 -4.87 5.47
CA TYR A 108 7.81 -4.49 6.70
C TYR A 108 7.18 -5.04 7.99
N GLY A 109 6.05 -5.73 7.89
CA GLY A 109 5.26 -6.15 9.04
C GLY A 109 4.94 -4.96 9.95
N GLU A 110 5.16 -5.14 11.24
CA GLU A 110 4.85 -4.17 12.30
C GLU A 110 6.00 -3.20 12.64
N TYR A 111 7.16 -3.37 11.99
CA TYR A 111 8.43 -2.76 12.40
C TYR A 111 8.66 -1.34 11.86
N ARG A 112 7.70 -0.79 11.09
CA ARG A 112 7.68 0.60 10.64
C ARG A 112 6.35 1.29 10.97
N PRO A 113 6.01 1.44 12.27
CA PRO A 113 4.80 2.11 12.69
C PRO A 113 4.90 3.62 12.42
N ILE A 114 3.80 4.23 11.99
CA ILE A 114 3.65 5.68 11.88
C ILE A 114 2.92 6.28 13.09
N ALA A 115 2.33 5.43 13.93
CA ALA A 115 1.71 5.80 15.19
C ALA A 115 1.99 4.72 16.25
N PRO A 116 1.96 5.05 17.56
CA PRO A 116 2.12 4.06 18.63
C PRO A 116 1.07 2.93 18.54
N ASN A 117 1.43 1.68 18.80
CA ASN A 117 0.46 0.57 18.73
C ASN A 117 -0.41 0.41 20.02
N ASP A 118 -0.70 1.51 20.69
CA ASP A 118 -1.39 1.55 22.00
C ASP A 118 -2.92 1.55 21.89
N THR A 119 -3.46 2.13 20.81
CA THR A 119 -4.90 2.30 20.59
C THR A 119 -5.33 1.68 19.26
N GLU A 120 -6.62 1.35 19.14
CA GLU A 120 -7.15 0.82 17.87
C GLU A 120 -7.07 1.84 16.74
N GLU A 121 -7.27 3.12 17.06
CA GLU A 121 -7.12 4.21 16.10
C GLU A 121 -5.68 4.28 15.55
N ASN A 122 -4.67 4.19 16.42
CA ASN A 122 -3.29 4.22 15.96
C ASN A 122 -2.87 2.94 15.22
N ARG A 123 -3.35 1.77 15.67
CA ARG A 123 -3.16 0.51 14.92
C ARG A 123 -3.77 0.60 13.52
N ALA A 124 -4.95 1.21 13.38
CA ALA A 124 -5.56 1.43 12.08
C ALA A 124 -4.69 2.28 11.15
N LYS A 125 -3.99 3.29 11.68
CA LYS A 125 -3.01 4.09 10.92
C LYS A 125 -1.82 3.22 10.47
N ASN A 126 -1.36 2.29 11.31
CA ASN A 126 -0.22 1.42 10.99
C ASN A 126 -0.53 0.37 9.92
N ARG A 127 -1.78 -0.13 9.86
CA ARG A 127 -2.26 -1.05 8.83
C ARG A 127 -2.47 -0.34 7.49
N ARG A 128 -1.42 -0.21 6.68
CA ARG A 128 -1.48 0.53 5.40
C ARG A 128 -0.62 -0.07 4.30
N ILE A 129 -0.91 0.34 3.07
CA ILE A 129 -0.02 0.24 1.93
C ILE A 129 0.52 1.64 1.62
N GLU A 130 1.83 1.75 1.46
CA GLU A 130 2.46 2.96 0.94
C GLU A 130 2.90 2.72 -0.50
N ILE A 131 2.58 3.65 -1.39
CA ILE A 131 3.08 3.65 -2.77
C ILE A 131 4.00 4.86 -2.88
N LYS A 132 5.29 4.58 -3.00
CA LYS A 132 6.35 5.59 -3.06
C LYS A 132 6.76 5.79 -4.50
N ILE A 133 6.81 7.05 -4.91
CA ILE A 133 7.29 7.49 -6.21
C ILE A 133 8.62 8.17 -5.98
N ILE A 134 9.70 7.58 -6.50
CA ILE A 134 11.08 8.07 -6.31
C ILE A 134 11.33 9.18 -7.34
N LYS A 135 11.70 10.38 -6.89
CA LYS A 135 11.82 11.55 -7.78
C LYS A 135 12.96 11.47 -8.78
#